data_AF-D4DUQ0-F1
#
_entry.id   AF-D4DUQ0-F1
#
_cell.length_a   1.000
_cell.length_b   1.000
_cell.length_c   1.000
_cell.angle_alpha   90.00
_cell.angle_beta   90.00
_cell.angle_gamma   90.00
#
_symmetry.space_group_name_H-M   'P 1'
#
loop_
_entity.id
_entity.type
_entity.pdbx_description
1 polymer ?
#
loop_
_entity_poly.entity_id
_entity_poly.type
_entity_poly.pdbx_seq_one_letter_code
_entity_poly.pdbx_strand_id
1 'polypeptide(L)'
;MNIHLMVALLIAAAILGDATNFTIGKYFGARLFSNSDSKIFRQNHLAKTHAFYEKYGGKTIIIARFVPVVRTFAPFVAGMADMHYGRFIRYNIIGAIAWVVLFAYAGYFFANTKIVKENLSLVLAAIIVLSVLPAVVEIVRAKRAAKKQNG
;
A
#
# COMPACT_ATOMS: atom_id res chain seq x y z
N MET A 1 16.50 16.44 -14.36
CA MET A 1 15.90 16.57 -13.01
C MET A 1 16.85 15.94 -12.01
N ASN A 2 17.18 16.61 -10.91
CA ASN A 2 18.11 16.07 -9.92
C ASN A 2 17.44 14.88 -9.18
N ILE A 3 17.98 13.67 -9.35
CA ILE A 3 17.41 12.44 -8.77
C ILE A 3 17.24 12.55 -7.26
N HIS A 4 18.14 13.25 -6.57
CA HIS A 4 18.08 13.45 -5.13
C HIS A 4 16.86 14.27 -4.72
N LEU A 5 16.52 15.30 -5.51
CA LEU A 5 15.34 16.14 -5.27
C LEU A 5 14.04 15.36 -5.55
N MET A 6 14.03 14.53 -6.59
CA MET A 6 12.89 13.64 -6.88
C MET A 6 12.68 12.63 -5.75
N VAL A 7 13.75 11.97 -5.28
CA VAL A 7 13.68 11.01 -4.17
C VAL A 7 13.19 11.68 -2.88
N ALA A 8 13.69 12.87 -2.56
CA ALA A 8 13.24 13.62 -1.38
C ALA A 8 11.75 13.97 -1.45
N LEU A 9 11.26 14.45 -2.60
CA LEU A 9 9.84 14.74 -2.81
C LEU A 9 8.98 13.49 -2.71
N LEU A 10 9.40 12.37 -3.30
CA LEU A 10 8.66 11.10 -3.25
C LEU A 10 8.57 10.55 -1.82
N ILE A 11 9.65 10.66 -1.03
CA ILE A 11 9.64 10.28 0.39
C ILE A 11 8.65 11.16 1.16
N ALA A 12 8.70 12.47 0.98
CA ALA A 12 7.79 13.40 1.65
C ALA A 12 6.32 13.11 1.28
N ALA A 13 6.02 12.94 0.00
CA ALA A 13 4.69 12.60 -0.49
C ALA A 13 4.19 11.25 0.08
N ALA A 14 5.04 10.23 0.12
CA ALA A 14 4.70 8.93 0.67
C ALA A 14 4.38 9.00 2.17
N ILE A 15 5.22 9.70 2.94
CA ILE A 15 5.01 9.86 4.39
C ILE A 15 3.69 10.61 4.65
N LEU A 16 3.46 11.71 3.95
CA LEU A 16 2.25 12.53 4.11
C LEU A 16 0.99 11.76 3.71
N GLY A 17 1.00 11.08 2.57
CA GLY A 17 -0.14 10.29 2.11
C GLY A 17 -0.51 9.18 3.10
N ASP A 18 0.50 8.45 3.61
CA ASP A 18 0.28 7.38 4.59
C ASP A 18 -0.17 7.94 5.95
N ALA A 19 0.32 9.12 6.36
CA ALA A 19 -0.11 9.79 7.59
C ALA A 19 -1.57 10.27 7.50
N THR A 20 -1.97 10.84 6.35
CA THR A 20 -3.37 11.20 6.08
C THR A 20 -4.26 9.95 6.12
N ASN A 21 -3.85 8.87 5.45
CA ASN A 21 -4.64 7.65 5.40
C ASN A 21 -4.77 6.98 6.79
N PHE A 22 -3.70 7.03 7.59
CA PHE A 22 -3.73 6.60 8.99
C PHE A 22 -4.70 7.42 9.83
N THR A 23 -4.69 8.75 9.67
CA THR A 23 -5.56 9.64 10.44
C THR A 23 -7.03 9.43 10.09
N ILE A 24 -7.33 9.24 8.80
CA ILE A 24 -8.67 8.87 8.33
C ILE A 24 -9.08 7.54 8.97
N GLY A 25 -8.21 6.51 8.89
CA GLY A 25 -8.47 5.22 9.54
C GLY A 25 -8.74 5.32 11.03
N LYS A 26 -7.98 6.15 11.75
CA LYS A 26 -8.17 6.39 13.18
C LYS A 26 -9.50 7.08 13.50
N TYR A 27 -9.87 8.09 12.71
CA TYR A 27 -11.16 8.77 12.87
C TYR A 27 -12.35 7.81 12.63
N PHE A 28 -12.29 7.02 11.56
CA PHE A 28 -13.33 6.01 11.28
C PHE A 28 -13.35 4.91 12.33
N GLY A 29 -12.18 4.44 12.79
CA GLY A 29 -12.06 3.48 13.89
C GLY A 29 -12.74 3.98 15.15
N ALA A 30 -12.40 5.18 15.62
CA ALA A 30 -12.99 5.78 16.81
C ALA A 30 -14.53 5.91 16.73
N ARG A 31 -15.05 6.29 15.55
CA ARG A 31 -16.51 6.41 15.30
C ARG A 31 -17.22 5.06 15.21
N LEU A 32 -16.52 4.01 14.77
CA LEU A 32 -17.02 2.63 14.78
C LEU A 32 -17.04 2.05 16.19
N PHE A 33 -16.03 2.36 17.02
CA PHE A 33 -15.99 1.95 18.42
C PHE A 33 -17.06 2.65 19.27
N SER A 34 -17.45 3.89 18.93
CA SER A 34 -18.50 4.62 19.66
C SER A 34 -19.92 4.12 19.39
N ASN A 35 -20.16 3.33 18.33
CA ASN A 35 -21.46 2.78 17.98
C ASN A 35 -21.46 1.24 18.13
N SER A 36 -21.83 0.74 19.31
CA SER A 36 -21.90 -0.70 19.63
C SER A 36 -22.85 -1.52 18.74
N ASP A 37 -23.81 -0.89 18.05
CA ASP A 37 -24.87 -1.59 17.28
C ASP A 37 -24.63 -1.71 15.77
N SER A 38 -23.43 -1.37 15.26
CA SER A 38 -23.18 -1.44 13.82
C SER A 38 -23.03 -2.90 13.34
N LYS A 39 -24.14 -3.49 12.86
CA LYS A 39 -24.21 -4.82 12.20
C LYS A 39 -23.25 -5.01 11.02
N ILE A 40 -22.63 -3.94 10.52
CA ILE A 40 -21.74 -3.93 9.35
C ILE A 40 -20.29 -4.31 9.72
N PHE A 41 -19.83 -4.09 10.96
CA PHE A 41 -18.43 -4.40 11.36
C PHE A 41 -18.36 -4.94 12.79
N ARG A 42 -18.25 -6.28 12.93
CA ARG A 42 -18.17 -6.94 14.25
C ARG A 42 -16.90 -6.51 14.99
N GLN A 43 -17.03 -5.95 16.19
CA GLN A 43 -15.91 -5.54 17.05
C GLN A 43 -14.86 -6.66 17.27
N ASN A 44 -15.27 -7.93 17.22
CA ASN A 44 -14.35 -9.07 17.28
C ASN A 44 -13.26 -9.07 16.17
N HIS A 45 -13.54 -8.52 14.98
CA HIS A 45 -12.52 -8.39 13.94
C HIS A 45 -11.54 -7.27 14.25
N LEU A 46 -12.03 -6.14 14.77
CA LEU A 46 -11.18 -5.02 15.19
C LEU A 46 -10.26 -5.40 16.35
N ALA A 47 -10.76 -6.15 17.34
CA ALA A 47 -9.94 -6.67 18.45
C ALA A 47 -8.86 -7.65 17.95
N LYS A 48 -9.19 -8.53 16.99
CA LYS A 48 -8.19 -9.41 16.34
C LYS A 48 -7.15 -8.61 15.57
N THR A 49 -7.57 -7.58 14.85
CA THR A 49 -6.66 -6.69 14.12
C THR A 49 -5.77 -5.92 15.09
N HIS A 50 -6.30 -5.39 16.20
CA HIS A 50 -5.53 -4.75 17.25
C HIS A 50 -4.47 -5.70 17.83
N ALA A 51 -4.87 -6.91 18.23
CA ALA A 51 -3.95 -7.95 18.71
C ALA A 51 -2.91 -8.36 17.65
N PHE A 52 -3.27 -8.34 16.36
CA PHE A 52 -2.33 -8.59 15.27
C PHE A 52 -1.29 -7.47 15.15
N TYR A 53 -1.69 -6.20 15.19
CA TYR A 53 -0.75 -5.08 15.16
C TYR A 53 0.06 -4.97 16.45
N GLU A 54 -0.48 -5.40 17.58
CA GLU A 54 0.24 -5.49 18.85
C GLU A 54 1.31 -6.59 18.79
N LYS A 55 0.98 -7.77 18.24
CA LYS A 55 1.86 -8.94 18.13
C LYS A 55 2.94 -8.80 17.05
N TYR A 56 2.58 -8.33 15.85
CA TYR A 56 3.52 -8.20 14.71
C TYR A 56 4.15 -6.81 14.62
N GLY A 57 3.61 -5.83 15.34
CA GLY A 57 4.17 -4.50 15.49
C GLY A 57 4.18 -3.67 14.20
N GLY A 58 4.94 -2.58 14.23
CA GLY A 58 5.06 -1.69 13.07
C GLY A 58 5.94 -2.23 11.94
N LYS A 59 6.63 -3.38 12.12
CA LYS A 59 7.37 -4.04 11.03
C LYS A 59 6.44 -4.43 9.88
N THR A 60 5.18 -4.75 10.18
CA THR A 60 4.14 -5.03 9.19
C THR A 60 3.91 -3.85 8.24
N ILE A 61 4.06 -2.60 8.70
CA ILE A 61 3.90 -1.41 7.86
C ILE A 61 4.98 -1.36 6.77
N ILE A 62 6.21 -1.76 7.11
CA ILE A 62 7.31 -1.81 6.15
C ILE A 62 7.06 -2.94 5.14
N ILE A 63 6.70 -4.13 5.61
CA ILE A 63 6.45 -5.30 4.75
C ILE A 63 5.25 -5.05 3.82
N ALA A 64 4.19 -4.43 4.32
CA ALA A 64 3.00 -4.09 3.56
C ALA A 64 3.30 -3.25 2.31
N ARG A 65 4.34 -2.40 2.33
CA ARG A 65 4.74 -1.59 1.17
C ARG A 65 5.19 -2.40 -0.03
N PHE A 66 5.67 -3.63 0.17
CA PHE A 66 6.08 -4.54 -0.90
C PHE A 66 4.92 -5.31 -1.51
N VAL A 67 3.74 -5.30 -0.87
CA VAL A 67 2.54 -5.99 -1.36
C VAL A 67 1.53 -4.95 -1.83
N PRO A 68 1.29 -4.80 -3.15
CA PRO A 68 0.53 -3.68 -3.72
C PRO A 68 -0.84 -3.44 -3.09
N VAL A 69 -1.62 -4.51 -2.86
CA VAL A 69 -2.95 -4.42 -2.25
C VAL A 69 -2.85 -4.04 -0.78
N VAL A 70 -1.91 -4.64 -0.04
CA VAL A 70 -1.78 -4.41 1.40
C VAL A 70 -1.28 -3.01 1.69
N ARG A 71 -0.42 -2.43 0.84
CA ARG A 71 0.18 -1.10 1.10
C ARG A 71 -0.86 0.01 1.25
N THR A 72 -1.93 -0.01 0.47
CA THR A 72 -2.94 1.05 0.47
C THR A 72 -3.88 0.94 1.67
N PHE A 73 -4.15 -0.29 2.12
CA PHE A 73 -4.99 -0.54 3.29
C PHE A 73 -4.21 -0.54 4.61
N ALA A 74 -2.92 -0.85 4.62
CA ALA A 74 -2.12 -0.98 5.83
C ALA A 74 -2.13 0.26 6.74
N PRO A 75 -1.89 1.49 6.27
CA PRO A 75 -1.95 2.68 7.13
C PRO A 75 -3.38 2.95 7.63
N PHE A 76 -4.40 2.75 6.79
CA PHE A 76 -5.80 2.88 7.16
C PHE A 76 -6.20 1.88 8.26
N VAL A 77 -5.88 0.60 8.09
CA VAL A 77 -6.16 -0.46 9.06
C VAL A 77 -5.36 -0.26 10.34
N ALA A 78 -4.11 0.19 10.26
CA ALA A 78 -3.32 0.53 11.44
C ALA A 78 -3.95 1.69 12.25
N GLY A 79 -4.54 2.67 11.56
CA GLY A 79 -5.32 3.74 12.18
C GLY A 79 -6.59 3.22 12.84
N MET A 80 -7.37 2.39 12.15
CA MET A 80 -8.59 1.78 12.69
C MET A 80 -8.32 0.88 13.90
N ALA A 81 -7.17 0.21 13.93
CA ALA A 81 -6.73 -0.61 15.04
C ALA A 81 -6.17 0.21 16.22
N ASP A 82 -6.34 1.54 16.22
CA ASP A 82 -5.82 2.46 17.25
C ASP A 82 -4.34 2.26 17.59
N MET A 83 -3.51 2.02 16.58
CA MET A 83 -2.07 1.95 16.77
C MET A 83 -1.53 3.31 17.24
N HIS A 84 -0.58 3.34 18.17
CA HIS A 84 0.03 4.60 18.60
C HIS A 84 0.71 5.33 17.42
N TYR A 85 0.33 6.58 17.17
CA TYR A 85 0.80 7.38 16.02
C TYR A 85 2.33 7.47 15.95
N GLY A 86 2.99 7.67 17.09
CA GLY A 86 4.47 7.69 17.16
C GLY A 86 5.13 6.37 16.79
N ARG A 87 4.46 5.23 16.97
CA ARG A 87 4.96 3.93 16.49
C ARG A 87 4.78 3.85 14.98
N PHE A 88 3.58 4.16 14.49
CA PHE A 88 3.27 4.16 13.06
C PHE A 88 4.24 5.04 12.26
N ILE A 89 4.41 6.32 12.62
CA ILE A 89 5.20 7.27 11.83
C ILE A 89 6.67 6.86 11.72
N ARG A 90 7.26 6.29 12.78
CA ARG A 90 8.66 5.81 12.75
C ARG A 90 8.86 4.70 11.72
N TYR A 91 8.01 3.67 11.77
CA TYR A 91 8.09 2.58 10.78
C TYR A 91 7.66 3.04 9.39
N ASN A 92 6.74 4.00 9.31
CA ASN A 92 6.30 4.59 8.05
C ASN A 92 7.45 5.33 7.35
N ILE A 93 8.21 6.15 8.07
CA ILE A 93 9.37 6.87 7.56
C ILE A 93 10.46 5.90 7.09
N ILE A 94 10.81 4.91 7.91
CA ILE A 94 11.83 3.90 7.55
C ILE A 94 11.38 3.14 6.29
N GLY A 95 10.12 2.71 6.26
CA GLY A 95 9.56 2.01 5.10
C GLY A 95 9.50 2.88 3.85
N ALA A 96 9.15 4.16 3.98
CA ALA A 96 9.11 5.11 2.87
C ALA A 96 10.49 5.33 2.26
N ILE A 97 11.49 5.60 3.10
CA ILE A 97 12.87 5.81 2.65
C ILE A 97 13.38 4.54 1.97
N ALA A 98 13.27 3.38 2.62
CA ALA A 98 13.75 2.12 2.07
C ALA A 98 13.09 1.80 0.71
N TRP A 99 11.77 1.96 0.62
CA TRP A 99 11.01 1.65 -0.59
C TRP A 99 11.33 2.64 -1.73
N VAL A 100 11.28 3.95 -1.46
CA VAL A 100 11.54 4.97 -2.49
C VAL A 100 12.97 4.89 -2.98
N VAL A 101 13.95 4.78 -2.08
CA VAL A 101 15.37 4.66 -2.47
C VAL A 101 15.56 3.39 -3.31
N LEU A 102 15.02 2.25 -2.88
CA LEU A 102 15.17 1.00 -3.62
C LEU A 102 14.61 1.12 -5.04
N PHE A 103 13.35 1.52 -5.20
CA PHE A 103 12.71 1.55 -6.53
C PHE A 103 13.19 2.71 -7.40
N ALA A 104 13.46 3.89 -6.83
CA ALA A 104 13.92 5.05 -7.60
C ALA A 104 15.33 4.83 -8.14
N TYR A 105 16.27 4.36 -7.30
CA TYR A 105 17.63 4.09 -7.76
C TYR A 105 17.70 2.84 -8.63
N ALA A 106 16.99 1.76 -8.30
CA ALA A 106 16.92 0.59 -9.18
C ALA A 106 16.38 0.96 -10.56
N GLY A 107 15.30 1.76 -10.62
CA GLY A 107 14.76 2.28 -11.88
C GLY A 107 15.74 3.17 -12.63
N TYR A 108 16.47 4.05 -11.92
CA TYR A 108 17.48 4.92 -12.52
C TYR A 108 18.64 4.13 -13.14
N PHE A 109 19.20 3.17 -12.41
CA PHE A 109 20.28 2.32 -12.93
C PHE A 109 19.80 1.41 -14.06
N PHE A 110 18.61 0.81 -13.92
CA PHE A 110 18.00 -0.03 -14.95
C PHE A 110 17.77 0.75 -16.24
N ALA A 111 17.20 1.95 -16.15
CA ALA A 111 16.97 2.83 -17.30
C ALA A 111 18.27 3.31 -17.98
N ASN A 112 19.39 3.35 -17.25
CA ASN A 112 20.66 3.77 -17.81
C ASN A 112 21.37 2.65 -18.60
N THR A 113 20.88 1.40 -18.55
CA THR A 113 21.46 0.28 -19.31
C THR A 113 21.21 0.40 -20.81
N LYS A 114 22.19 -0.04 -21.61
CA LYS A 114 22.16 0.09 -23.09
C LYS A 114 20.95 -0.63 -23.71
N ILE A 115 20.61 -1.80 -23.16
CA ILE A 115 19.46 -2.64 -23.56
C ILE A 115 18.15 -1.85 -23.43
N VAL A 116 17.95 -1.12 -22.34
CA VAL A 116 16.72 -0.36 -22.08
C VAL A 116 16.65 0.89 -22.94
N LYS A 117 17.77 1.57 -23.19
CA LYS A 117 17.80 2.76 -24.08
C LYS A 117 17.51 2.38 -25.53
N GLU A 118 18.07 1.28 -26.01
CA GLU A 118 17.86 0.80 -27.39
C GLU A 118 16.47 0.20 -27.60
N ASN A 119 15.81 -0.31 -26.54
CA ASN A 119 14.49 -0.95 -26.60
C ASN A 119 13.42 -0.25 -25.76
N LEU A 120 13.50 1.08 -25.63
CA LEU A 120 12.64 1.84 -24.71
C LEU A 120 11.14 1.58 -24.98
N SER A 121 10.73 1.59 -26.25
CA SER A 121 9.34 1.32 -26.65
C SER A 121 8.86 -0.06 -26.20
N LEU A 122 9.73 -1.07 -26.28
CA LEU A 122 9.41 -2.45 -25.93
C LEU A 122 9.34 -2.62 -24.40
N VAL A 123 10.24 -1.98 -23.67
CA VAL A 123 10.22 -1.94 -22.19
C VAL A 123 8.97 -1.21 -21.68
N LEU A 124 8.62 -0.07 -22.26
CA LEU A 124 7.40 0.66 -21.91
C LEU A 124 6.14 -0.16 -22.20
N ALA A 125 6.07 -0.80 -23.38
CA ALA A 125 4.98 -1.70 -23.71
C ALA A 125 4.86 -2.85 -22.70
N ALA A 126 5.98 -3.46 -22.31
CA ALA A 126 6.00 -4.52 -21.31
C ALA A 126 5.49 -4.04 -19.94
N ILE A 127 5.90 -2.85 -19.48
CA ILE A 127 5.42 -2.25 -18.21
C ILE A 127 3.91 -2.01 -18.26
N ILE A 128 3.39 -1.45 -19.36
CA ILE A 128 1.95 -1.20 -19.52
C ILE A 128 1.19 -2.54 -19.47
N VAL A 129 1.64 -3.52 -20.24
CA VAL A 129 1.02 -4.85 -20.29
C VAL A 129 1.03 -5.50 -18.90
N LEU A 130 2.16 -5.50 -18.20
CA LEU A 130 2.29 -6.05 -16.85
C LEU A 130 1.44 -5.31 -15.80
N SER A 131 1.23 -4.01 -15.94
CA SER A 131 0.40 -3.21 -15.04
C SER A 131 -1.10 -3.47 -15.24
N VAL A 132 -1.52 -3.65 -16.50
CA VAL A 132 -2.93 -3.87 -16.86
C VAL A 132 -3.35 -5.34 -16.71
N LEU A 133 -2.41 -6.28 -16.88
CA LEU A 133 -2.66 -7.73 -16.81
C LEU A 133 -3.42 -8.18 -15.56
N PRO A 134 -3.02 -7.80 -14.33
CA PRO A 134 -3.71 -8.21 -13.11
C PRO A 134 -5.18 -7.76 -13.10
N ALA A 135 -5.44 -6.51 -13.51
CA ALA A 135 -6.80 -5.97 -13.59
C ALA A 135 -7.66 -6.72 -14.61
N VAL A 136 -7.11 -7.01 -15.80
CA VAL A 136 -7.82 -7.76 -16.84
C VAL A 136 -8.12 -9.19 -16.37
N VAL A 137 -7.14 -9.86 -15.74
CA VAL A 137 -7.31 -11.21 -15.21
C VAL A 137 -8.38 -11.25 -14.13
N GLU A 138 -8.41 -10.30 -13.21
CA GLU A 138 -9.46 -10.20 -12.18
C GLU A 138 -10.84 -9.99 -12.81
N ILE A 139 -10.98 -9.10 -13.80
CA ILE A 139 -12.26 -8.86 -14.49
C ILE A 139 -12.74 -10.13 -15.21
N VAL A 140 -11.85 -10.84 -15.91
CA VAL A 140 -12.21 -12.08 -16.62
C VAL A 140 -12.59 -13.18 -15.62
N ARG A 141 -11.85 -13.34 -14.52
CA ARG A 141 -12.19 -14.31 -13.46
C ARG A 141 -13.53 -13.98 -12.82
N ALA A 142 -13.80 -12.72 -12.50
CA ALA A 142 -15.06 -12.26 -11.94
C ALA A 142 -16.25 -12.53 -12.88
N LYS A 143 -16.11 -12.22 -14.18
CA LYS A 143 -17.15 -12.52 -15.19
C LYS A 143 -17.40 -14.03 -15.34
N ARG A 144 -16.35 -14.85 -15.30
CA ARG A 144 -16.49 -16.32 -15.37
C ARG A 144 -17.15 -16.91 -14.12
N ALA A 145 -16.84 -16.37 -12.95
CA ALA A 145 -17.48 -16.78 -11.69
C ALA A 145 -18.97 -16.43 -11.66
N ALA A 146 -19.34 -15.22 -12.10
CA ALA A 146 -20.74 -14.78 -12.19
C ALA A 146 -21.56 -15.63 -13.19
N LYS A 147 -20.97 -16.00 -14.33
CA LYS A 147 -21.64 -16.86 -15.33
C LYS A 147 -21.90 -18.29 -14.83
N LYS A 148 -21.09 -18.78 -13.88
CA LYS A 148 -21.23 -20.12 -13.27
C LYS A 148 -22.29 -20.16 -12.15
N GLN A 149 -22.79 -19.00 -11.70
CA GLN A 149 -23.80 -18.89 -10.65
C GLN A 149 -25.22 -18.68 -11.20
N ASN A 150 -25.33 -18.30 -12.49
CA ASN A 150 -26.59 -18.03 -13.20
C ASN A 150 -26.95 -19.13 -14.24
N GLY A 151 -26.28 -20.28 -14.24
CA GLY A 151 -26.58 -21.42 -15.09
C GLY A 151 -26.54 -22.71 -14.30
#